data_AF-A0A946HMU9-F1
#
_entry.id   AF-A0A946HMU9-F1
#
_cell.length_a   1.000
_cell.length_b   1.000
_cell.length_c   1.000
_cell.angle_alpha   90.00
_cell.angle_beta   90.00
_cell.angle_gamma   90.00
#
_symmetry.space_group_name_H-M   'P 1'
#
loop_
_entity.id
_entity.type
_entity.pdbx_description
1 polymer ?
#
loop_
_entity_poly.entity_id
_entity_poly.type
_entity_poly.pdbx_seq_one_letter_code
_entity_poly.pdbx_strand_id
1 'polypeptide(L)'
;QQNVGDKFDYAVVPVPCGPDGCGIMPGGQGLVAFKSGDSEKEAAAAAFVDWMAADDQAREWASRTFAIPAHSRLQAEGLDYVGAGASEAVANGLQAFTAMAAAAAEQTPQAYRMQGTASNSVFFNATIKYLGSAMNGELTLEEAFSKIEEEVTVE
;
A
#
# COMPACT_ATOMS: atom_id res chain seq x y z
N GLN A 1 0.97 -20.31 5.53
CA GLN A 1 1.87 -20.20 4.36
C GLN A 1 2.78 -21.43 4.20
N GLN A 2 2.28 -22.68 4.36
CA GLN A 2 3.15 -23.88 4.29
C GLN A 2 3.37 -24.42 2.86
N ASN A 3 2.65 -23.89 1.86
CA ASN A 3 2.64 -24.49 0.53
C ASN A 3 3.83 -24.08 -0.33
N VAL A 4 4.48 -22.95 -0.02
CA VAL A 4 5.59 -22.37 -0.80
C VAL A 4 6.94 -22.67 -0.14
N GLY A 5 7.11 -22.39 1.16
CA GLY A 5 8.32 -22.73 1.90
C GLY A 5 9.60 -22.28 1.20
N ASP A 6 10.56 -23.20 1.11
CA ASP A 6 11.86 -23.09 0.44
C ASP A 6 11.86 -23.75 -0.96
N LYS A 7 10.68 -23.97 -1.56
CA LYS A 7 10.56 -24.70 -2.83
C LYS A 7 11.14 -23.95 -4.03
N PHE A 8 11.43 -22.65 -3.90
CA PHE A 8 12.13 -21.85 -4.89
C PHE A 8 12.83 -20.65 -4.26
N ASP A 9 13.92 -20.21 -4.89
CA ASP A 9 14.62 -19.00 -4.53
C ASP A 9 13.88 -17.77 -5.09
N TYR A 10 13.71 -16.75 -4.26
CA TYR A 10 13.16 -15.48 -4.68
C TYR A 10 13.90 -14.32 -4.04
N ALA A 11 13.87 -13.18 -4.71
CA ALA A 11 14.33 -11.91 -4.18
C ALA A 11 13.33 -10.83 -4.58
N VAL A 12 13.12 -9.88 -3.68
CA VAL A 12 12.41 -8.64 -4.01
C VAL A 12 13.44 -7.64 -4.46
N VAL A 13 13.24 -7.09 -5.65
CA VAL A 13 14.12 -6.06 -6.23
C VAL A 13 13.35 -4.73 -6.32
N PRO A 14 14.05 -3.59 -6.36
CA PRO A 14 13.40 -2.30 -6.56
C PRO A 14 12.54 -2.28 -7.84
N VAL A 15 11.40 -1.59 -7.79
CA VAL A 15 10.59 -1.36 -8.98
C VAL A 15 11.36 -0.53 -10.01
N PRO A 16 11.15 -0.78 -11.31
CA PRO A 16 11.79 0.01 -12.36
C PRO A 16 11.32 1.47 -12.29
N CYS A 17 12.26 2.39 -12.51
CA CYS A 17 12.00 3.82 -12.51
C CYS A 17 11.78 4.32 -13.95
N GLY A 18 10.83 5.24 -14.11
CA GLY A 18 10.64 5.99 -15.35
C GLY A 18 11.18 7.42 -15.23
N PRO A 19 11.05 8.23 -16.31
CA PRO A 19 11.38 9.65 -16.28
C PRO A 19 10.67 10.41 -15.14
N ASP A 20 9.47 9.97 -14.77
CA ASP A 20 8.63 10.61 -13.75
C ASP A 20 8.76 9.96 -12.35
N GLY A 21 9.78 9.12 -12.15
CA GLY A 21 10.13 8.56 -10.84
C GLY A 21 9.99 7.04 -10.69
N CYS A 22 10.38 6.54 -9.53
CA CYS A 22 10.26 5.13 -9.13
C CYS A 22 8.96 4.95 -8.31
N GLY A 23 7.89 4.54 -8.98
CA GLY A 23 6.56 4.47 -8.35
C GLY A 23 6.12 3.05 -8.01
N ILE A 24 5.61 2.86 -6.79
CA ILE A 24 4.69 1.77 -6.46
C ILE A 24 3.33 2.36 -6.14
N MET A 25 2.27 1.58 -6.33
CA MET A 25 0.97 1.90 -5.75
C MET A 25 1.02 1.53 -4.25
N PRO A 26 0.94 2.51 -3.33
CA PRO A 26 0.97 2.22 -1.90
C PRO A 26 -0.37 1.61 -1.50
N GLY A 27 -0.40 0.28 -1.41
CA GLY A 27 -1.48 -0.42 -0.73
C GLY A 27 -1.37 -0.27 0.79
N GLY A 28 -2.22 -0.97 1.53
CA GLY A 28 -2.10 -1.00 2.97
C GLY A 28 -3.29 -1.66 3.65
N GLN A 29 -3.18 -1.78 4.97
CA GLN A 29 -4.24 -2.21 5.85
C GLN A 29 -4.55 -1.06 6.80
N GLY A 30 -5.84 -0.79 7.00
CA GLY A 30 -6.30 0.22 7.93
C GLY A 30 -7.09 -0.42 9.06
N LEU A 31 -6.86 0.05 10.29
CA LEU A 31 -7.77 -0.17 11.42
C LEU A 31 -8.70 1.04 11.51
N VAL A 32 -10.01 0.81 11.42
CA VAL A 32 -11.01 1.88 11.44
C VAL A 32 -12.03 1.65 12.55
N ALA A 33 -12.47 2.74 13.17
CA ALA A 33 -13.59 2.74 14.11
C ALA A 33 -14.88 3.12 13.37
N PHE A 34 -15.94 2.32 13.55
CA PHE A 34 -17.24 2.62 12.97
C PHE A 34 -18.06 3.52 13.88
N LYS A 35 -18.89 4.38 13.28
CA LYS A 35 -19.92 5.10 14.02
C LYS A 35 -20.93 4.11 14.59
N SER A 36 -21.26 4.25 15.87
CA SER A 36 -22.26 3.42 16.54
C SER A 36 -23.47 4.21 17.03
N GLY A 37 -23.40 5.55 17.04
CA GLY A 37 -24.45 6.41 17.62
C GLY A 37 -24.48 6.36 19.16
N ASP A 38 -23.38 5.87 19.76
CA ASP A 38 -23.22 5.69 21.20
C ASP A 38 -21.86 6.28 21.57
N SER A 39 -21.89 7.41 22.29
CA SER A 39 -20.70 8.23 22.55
C SER A 39 -19.65 7.51 23.39
N GLU A 40 -20.05 6.62 24.29
CA GLU A 40 -19.09 5.90 25.13
C GLU A 40 -18.33 4.85 24.33
N LYS A 41 -19.02 4.14 23.43
CA LYS A 41 -18.38 3.17 22.52
C LYS A 41 -17.47 3.85 21.52
N GLU A 42 -17.89 5.00 20.98
CA GLU A 42 -17.09 5.76 20.03
C GLU A 42 -15.81 6.30 20.70
N ALA A 43 -15.90 6.79 21.94
CA ALA A 43 -14.73 7.21 22.71
C ALA A 43 -13.77 6.05 22.99
N ALA A 44 -14.29 4.88 23.39
CA ALA A 44 -13.47 3.69 23.62
C ALA A 44 -12.78 3.19 22.34
N ALA A 45 -13.50 3.18 21.20
CA ALA A 45 -12.95 2.78 19.92
C ALA A 45 -11.85 3.74 19.44
N ALA A 46 -12.07 5.06 19.59
CA ALA A 46 -11.06 6.06 19.28
C ALA A 46 -9.78 5.89 20.14
N ALA A 47 -9.94 5.65 21.45
CA ALA A 47 -8.83 5.40 22.36
C ALA A 47 -8.04 4.12 21.97
N PHE A 48 -8.73 3.08 21.50
CA PHE A 48 -8.07 1.86 21.03
C PHE A 48 -7.28 2.09 19.73
N VAL A 49 -7.83 2.85 18.79
CA VAL A 49 -7.12 3.21 17.55
C VAL A 49 -5.87 4.03 17.85
N ASP A 50 -5.96 4.98 18.78
CA ASP A 50 -4.81 5.78 19.24
C ASP A 50 -3.73 4.89 19.89
N TRP A 51 -4.14 3.97 20.78
CA TRP A 51 -3.22 3.03 21.39
C TRP A 51 -2.53 2.10 20.38
N MET A 52 -3.26 1.58 19.38
CA MET A 52 -2.68 0.78 18.30
C MET A 52 -1.71 1.57 17.42
N ALA A 53 -1.87 2.89 17.32
CA ALA A 53 -0.99 3.77 16.57
C ALA A 53 0.29 4.14 17.32
N ALA A 54 0.34 3.93 18.64
CA ALA A 54 1.53 4.18 19.44
C ALA A 54 2.70 3.29 18.99
N ASP A 55 3.92 3.85 19.02
CA ASP A 55 5.14 3.24 18.48
C ASP A 55 5.33 1.77 18.87
N ASP A 56 5.17 1.43 20.15
CA ASP A 56 5.37 0.07 20.64
C ASP A 56 4.34 -0.92 20.07
N GLN A 57 3.08 -0.50 19.99
CA GLN A 57 1.99 -1.36 19.48
C GLN A 57 2.08 -1.52 17.97
N ALA A 58 2.33 -0.41 17.26
CA ALA A 58 2.54 -0.43 15.82
C ALA A 58 3.77 -1.27 15.44
N ARG A 59 4.86 -1.19 16.22
CA ARG A 59 6.07 -2.01 16.04
C ARG A 59 5.78 -3.48 16.26
N GLU A 60 5.17 -3.83 17.39
CA GLU A 60 4.87 -5.23 17.71
C GLU A 60 3.95 -5.85 16.64
N TRP A 61 2.88 -5.13 16.26
CA TRP A 61 1.97 -5.59 15.23
C TRP A 61 2.68 -5.80 13.89
N ALA A 62 3.39 -4.80 13.39
CA ALA A 62 4.08 -4.88 12.10
C ALA A 62 5.13 -6.00 12.07
N SER A 63 5.94 -6.12 13.14
CA SER A 63 6.95 -7.18 13.25
C SER A 63 6.35 -8.58 13.28
N ARG A 64 5.31 -8.82 14.08
CA ARG A 64 4.70 -10.16 14.23
C ARG A 64 3.86 -10.59 13.03
N THR A 65 3.27 -9.62 12.33
CA THR A 65 2.42 -9.90 11.16
C THR A 65 3.18 -9.83 9.84
N PHE A 66 4.48 -9.51 9.88
CA PHE A 66 5.31 -9.30 8.70
C PHE A 66 4.71 -8.25 7.76
N ALA A 67 4.19 -7.16 8.35
CA ALA A 67 3.59 -6.05 7.62
C ALA A 67 4.60 -4.91 7.45
N ILE A 68 4.56 -4.26 6.29
CA ILE A 68 5.29 -3.01 6.04
C ILE A 68 4.64 -1.92 6.94
N PRO A 69 5.40 -1.26 7.84
CA PRO A 69 4.81 -0.32 8.78
C PRO A 69 4.30 0.91 8.03
N ALA A 70 3.09 1.39 8.34
CA ALA A 70 2.60 2.69 7.84
C ALA A 70 3.18 3.88 8.61
N HIS A 71 3.72 3.63 9.81
CA HIS A 71 4.30 4.65 10.67
C HIS A 71 5.68 5.08 10.17
N SER A 72 5.82 6.34 9.71
CA SER A 72 7.04 6.83 9.07
C SER A 72 8.30 6.71 9.93
N ARG A 73 8.19 6.96 11.25
CA ARG A 73 9.31 6.73 12.18
C ARG A 73 9.79 5.27 12.17
N LEU A 74 8.86 4.31 12.25
CA LEU A 74 9.19 2.88 12.23
C LEU A 74 9.72 2.43 10.86
N GLN A 75 9.23 3.02 9.76
CA GLN A 75 9.82 2.79 8.44
C GLN A 75 11.29 3.23 8.40
N ALA A 76 11.60 4.41 8.94
CA ALA A 76 12.96 4.96 8.95
C ALA A 76 13.91 4.20 9.90
N GLU A 77 13.42 3.77 11.07
CA GLU A 77 14.20 2.99 12.04
C GLU A 77 14.43 1.54 11.59
N GLY A 78 13.49 0.99 10.82
CA GLY A 78 13.48 -0.42 10.45
C GLY A 78 12.95 -1.33 11.57
N LEU A 79 12.56 -2.54 11.17
CA LEU A 79 12.01 -3.57 12.06
C LEU A 79 12.83 -4.85 12.00
N ASP A 80 13.07 -5.46 13.15
CA ASP A 80 13.72 -6.78 13.24
C ASP A 80 12.72 -7.91 12.96
N TYR A 81 12.45 -8.15 11.68
CA TYR A 81 11.56 -9.22 11.26
C TYR A 81 12.13 -10.62 11.53
N VAL A 82 13.46 -10.78 11.48
CA VAL A 82 14.11 -12.07 11.74
C VAL A 82 13.96 -12.45 13.21
N GLY A 83 14.20 -11.51 14.12
CA GLY A 83 13.91 -11.68 15.55
C GLY A 83 12.43 -11.94 15.84
N ALA A 84 11.53 -11.50 14.97
CA ALA A 84 10.09 -11.79 15.03
C ALA A 84 9.68 -13.12 14.34
N GLY A 85 10.63 -13.87 13.77
CA GLY A 85 10.41 -15.20 13.19
C GLY A 85 10.27 -15.25 11.66
N ALA A 86 10.54 -14.15 10.95
CA ALA A 86 10.62 -14.18 9.49
C ALA A 86 11.90 -14.89 9.03
N SER A 87 11.84 -15.53 7.85
CA SER A 87 13.08 -15.95 7.18
C SER A 87 13.84 -14.72 6.66
N GLU A 88 15.14 -14.86 6.42
CA GLU A 88 15.95 -13.78 5.83
C GLU A 88 15.39 -13.27 4.50
N ALA A 89 14.90 -14.18 3.64
CA ALA A 89 14.29 -13.79 2.36
C ALA A 89 13.04 -12.92 2.56
N VAL A 90 12.18 -13.25 3.54
CA VAL A 90 11.00 -12.44 3.87
C VAL A 90 11.43 -11.10 4.46
N ALA A 91 12.37 -11.09 5.41
CA ALA A 91 12.87 -9.87 6.04
C ALA A 91 13.48 -8.91 5.01
N ASN A 92 14.33 -9.42 4.11
CA ASN A 92 14.92 -8.66 3.00
C ASN A 92 13.84 -8.11 2.07
N GLY A 93 12.82 -8.92 1.77
CA GLY A 93 11.67 -8.48 0.98
C GLY A 93 10.91 -7.32 1.61
N LEU A 94 10.59 -7.41 2.91
CA LEU A 94 9.89 -6.36 3.65
C LEU A 94 10.70 -5.07 3.74
N GLN A 95 12.02 -5.18 3.92
CA GLN A 95 12.92 -4.02 3.88
C GLN A 95 12.91 -3.36 2.49
N ALA A 96 12.99 -4.15 1.42
CA ALA A 96 12.91 -3.64 0.06
C ALA A 96 11.56 -2.93 -0.21
N PHE A 97 10.43 -3.53 0.20
CA PHE A 97 9.13 -2.88 0.07
C PHE A 97 9.01 -1.60 0.89
N THR A 98 9.55 -1.57 2.10
CA THR A 98 9.57 -0.37 2.96
C THR A 98 10.36 0.76 2.27
N ALA A 99 11.53 0.45 1.70
CA ALA A 99 12.32 1.42 0.96
C ALA A 99 11.61 1.93 -0.31
N MET A 100 10.93 1.05 -1.05
CA MET A 100 10.15 1.45 -2.23
C MET A 100 8.95 2.33 -1.86
N ALA A 101 8.27 2.06 -0.75
CA ALA A 101 7.19 2.91 -0.25
C ALA A 101 7.72 4.32 0.10
N ALA A 102 8.86 4.41 0.80
CA ALA A 102 9.50 5.68 1.12
C ALA A 102 9.88 6.47 -0.16
N ALA A 103 10.48 5.79 -1.15
CA ALA A 103 10.80 6.41 -2.44
C ALA A 103 9.55 6.91 -3.18
N ALA A 104 8.48 6.11 -3.21
CA ALA A 104 7.23 6.48 -3.87
C ALA A 104 6.54 7.67 -3.19
N ALA A 105 6.69 7.84 -1.88
CA ALA A 105 6.13 8.97 -1.15
C ALA A 105 6.76 10.31 -1.58
N GLU A 106 8.02 10.29 -2.00
CA GLU A 106 8.76 11.48 -2.47
C GLU A 106 8.66 11.67 -3.98
N GLN A 107 8.87 10.60 -4.75
CA GLN A 107 9.03 10.68 -6.21
C GLN A 107 7.71 10.57 -6.96
N THR A 108 6.75 9.79 -6.42
CA THR A 108 5.43 9.59 -7.05
C THR A 108 4.29 9.83 -6.05
N PRO A 109 4.23 11.01 -5.39
CA PRO A 109 3.22 11.30 -4.37
C PRO A 109 1.78 11.25 -4.89
N GLN A 110 1.57 11.34 -6.20
CA GLN A 110 0.28 11.08 -6.85
C GLN A 110 -0.27 9.68 -6.55
N ALA A 111 0.56 8.66 -6.36
CA ALA A 111 0.10 7.31 -6.04
C ALA A 111 -0.58 7.24 -4.66
N TYR A 112 -0.01 7.93 -3.67
CA TYR A 112 -0.63 8.09 -2.34
C TYR A 112 -1.92 8.89 -2.39
N ARG A 113 -1.95 9.97 -3.17
CA ARG A 113 -3.16 10.80 -3.36
C ARG A 113 -4.30 10.01 -4.03
N MET A 114 -3.97 9.26 -5.08
CA MET A 114 -4.92 8.40 -5.78
C MET A 114 -5.49 7.32 -4.86
N GLN A 115 -4.66 6.70 -4.00
CA GLN A 115 -5.13 5.70 -3.05
C GLN A 115 -6.09 6.27 -1.99
N GLY A 116 -5.79 7.47 -1.48
CA GLY A 116 -6.53 8.09 -0.36
C GLY A 116 -7.77 8.88 -0.76
N THR A 117 -8.01 9.13 -2.05
CA THR A 117 -9.19 9.89 -2.50
C THR A 117 -10.48 9.06 -2.40
N ALA A 118 -11.60 9.72 -2.11
CA ALA A 118 -12.92 9.07 -2.05
C ALA A 118 -13.31 8.42 -3.39
N SER A 119 -12.80 8.95 -4.50
CA SER A 119 -13.05 8.46 -5.85
C SER A 119 -12.02 7.43 -6.33
N ASN A 120 -11.22 6.84 -5.44
CA ASN A 120 -10.15 5.90 -5.83
C ASN A 120 -10.69 4.72 -6.68
N SER A 121 -11.91 4.26 -6.41
CA SER A 121 -12.57 3.19 -7.13
C SER A 121 -12.86 3.56 -8.59
N VAL A 122 -13.18 4.82 -8.86
CA VAL A 122 -13.38 5.34 -10.22
C VAL A 122 -12.08 5.25 -11.00
N PHE A 123 -10.99 5.77 -10.43
CA PHE A 123 -9.66 5.67 -11.03
C PHE A 123 -9.26 4.22 -11.35
N PHE A 124 -9.40 3.31 -10.38
CA PHE A 124 -9.01 1.90 -10.57
C PHE A 124 -9.88 1.20 -11.61
N ASN A 125 -11.21 1.36 -11.54
CA ASN A 125 -12.13 0.71 -12.46
C ASN A 125 -11.96 1.22 -13.89
N ALA A 126 -11.83 2.53 -14.08
CA ALA A 126 -11.59 3.14 -15.39
C ALA A 126 -10.26 2.65 -15.98
N THR A 127 -9.20 2.62 -15.15
CA THR A 127 -7.88 2.13 -15.59
C THR A 127 -7.95 0.67 -16.05
N ILE A 128 -8.54 -0.23 -15.24
CA ILE A 128 -8.66 -1.65 -15.58
C ILE A 128 -9.44 -1.82 -16.89
N LYS A 129 -10.56 -1.13 -17.04
CA LYS A 129 -11.45 -1.24 -18.20
C LYS A 129 -10.76 -0.76 -19.47
N TYR A 130 -10.31 0.49 -19.50
CA TYR A 130 -9.88 1.12 -20.75
C TYR A 130 -8.45 0.76 -21.12
N LEU A 131 -7.54 0.62 -20.15
CA LEU A 131 -6.20 0.10 -20.44
C LEU A 131 -6.25 -1.37 -20.86
N GLY A 132 -7.13 -2.17 -20.26
CA GLY A 132 -7.39 -3.55 -20.69
C GLY A 132 -7.89 -3.63 -22.14
N SER A 133 -8.85 -2.79 -22.53
CA SER A 133 -9.29 -2.69 -23.93
C SER A 133 -8.16 -2.26 -24.88
N ALA A 134 -7.28 -1.34 -24.47
CA ALA A 134 -6.13 -0.96 -25.28
C ALA A 134 -5.13 -2.12 -25.46
N MET A 135 -4.86 -2.88 -24.40
CA MET A 135 -3.99 -4.06 -24.45
C MET A 135 -4.55 -5.17 -25.36
N ASN A 136 -5.88 -5.25 -25.48
CA ASN A 136 -6.56 -6.19 -26.38
C ASN A 136 -6.73 -5.65 -27.81
N GLY A 137 -6.30 -4.42 -28.09
CA GLY A 137 -6.41 -3.78 -29.40
C GLY A 137 -7.81 -3.26 -29.76
N GLU A 138 -8.72 -3.18 -28.79
CA GLU A 138 -10.08 -2.62 -28.96
C GLU A 138 -10.08 -1.09 -28.98
N LEU A 139 -9.10 -0.48 -28.30
CA LEU A 139 -8.84 0.95 -28.25
C LEU A 139 -7.36 1.22 -28.57
N THR A 140 -7.07 2.40 -29.08
CA THR A 140 -5.72 2.97 -29.00
C THR A 140 -5.42 3.40 -27.55
N LEU A 141 -4.13 3.55 -27.24
CA LEU A 141 -3.70 4.04 -25.92
C LEU A 141 -4.24 5.46 -25.64
N GLU A 142 -4.30 6.31 -26.66
CA GLU A 142 -4.81 7.68 -26.55
C GLU A 142 -6.32 7.70 -26.25
N GLU A 143 -7.11 6.88 -26.96
CA GLU A 143 -8.54 6.72 -26.69
C GLU A 143 -8.80 6.18 -25.27
N ALA A 144 -7.98 5.24 -24.82
CA ALA A 144 -8.09 4.72 -23.46
C ALA A 144 -7.81 5.80 -22.41
N PHE A 145 -6.78 6.64 -22.60
CA PHE A 145 -6.50 7.75 -21.68
C PHE A 145 -7.61 8.80 -21.66
N SER A 146 -8.12 9.20 -22.83
CA SER A 146 -9.26 10.14 -22.91
C SER A 146 -10.46 9.62 -22.12
N LYS A 147 -10.77 8.32 -22.23
CA LYS A 147 -11.89 7.70 -21.50
C LYS A 147 -11.66 7.61 -20.00
N ILE A 148 -10.42 7.35 -19.57
CA ILE A 148 -10.07 7.36 -18.14
C ILE A 148 -10.26 8.77 -17.57
N GLU A 149 -9.77 9.78 -18.28
CA GLU A 149 -9.89 11.18 -17.88
C GLU A 149 -11.35 11.63 -17.78
N GLU A 150 -12.17 11.30 -18.79
CA GLU A 150 -13.62 11.54 -18.78
C GLU A 150 -14.27 11.00 -17.50
N GLU A 151 -13.98 9.75 -17.12
CA GLU A 151 -14.62 9.11 -15.96
C GLU A 151 -14.12 9.66 -14.62
N VAL A 152 -12.83 9.99 -14.54
CA VAL A 152 -12.19 10.49 -13.33
C VAL A 152 -12.59 11.93 -13.02
N THR A 153 -12.94 12.72 -14.04
CA THR A 153 -13.24 14.16 -13.92
C THR A 153 -14.73 14.47 -13.84
N VAL A 154 -15.61 13.47 -13.94
CA VAL A 154 -17.05 13.68 -13.70
C VAL A 154 -17.29 14.05 -12.23
N GLU A 155 -17.85 15.23 -11.99
CA GLU A 155 -18.33 15.69 -10.67
C GLU A 155 -19.62 15.01 -10.23
#